data_AF-A0A9E3NAJ9-F1
#
_entry.id   AF-A0A9E3NAJ9-F1
#
_cell.length_a   1.000
_cell.length_b   1.000
_cell.length_c   1.000
_cell.angle_alpha   90.00
_cell.angle_beta   90.00
_cell.angle_gamma   90.00
#
_symmetry.space_group_name_H-M   'P 1'
#
loop_
_entity.id
_entity.type
_entity.pdbx_description
1 polymer ?
#
loop_
_entity_poly.entity_id
_entity_poly.type
_entity_poly.pdbx_seq_one_letter_code
_entity_poly.pdbx_strand_id
1 'polypeptide(L)'
;MLSKDLNELKEHIEAAWEDRNILKYDTVISAIEKVIDLLDKGELRVAEPFGDGWKVNDWVKKAVILYFPTRKMTWDKAGPMVFHDKMKLKKDYVETGVRVVPHAVARYGAHLEKGVVMMPSYVNIGAYVGSGTMVDTWATVGSCAQIGRNVHLSGGVGIGGVLEPVQASPVIIEDDCFIGSRCICIYL
;
A
#
# COMPACT_ATOMS: atom_id res chain seq x y z
N MET A 1 16.14 -11.71 14.92
CA MET A 1 14.86 -11.52 15.65
C MET A 1 13.75 -11.22 14.65
N LEU A 2 13.81 -10.09 13.92
CA LEU A 2 12.84 -9.77 12.84
C LEU A 2 12.58 -10.90 11.82
N SER A 3 13.62 -11.63 11.39
CA SER A 3 13.45 -12.73 10.42
C SER A 3 12.67 -13.93 10.94
N LYS A 4 12.70 -14.18 12.26
CA LYS A 4 11.95 -15.30 12.87
C LYS A 4 10.48 -14.92 12.99
N ASP A 5 10.20 -13.69 13.40
CA ASP A 5 8.84 -13.17 13.57
C ASP A 5 8.13 -13.04 12.20
N LEU A 6 8.84 -12.66 11.14
CA LEU A 6 8.29 -12.62 9.78
C LEU A 6 7.93 -14.01 9.23
N ASN A 7 8.70 -15.04 9.58
CA ASN A 7 8.37 -16.41 9.16
C ASN A 7 7.09 -16.91 9.83
N GLU A 8 6.91 -16.64 11.13
CA GLU A 8 5.68 -16.98 11.85
C GLU A 8 4.46 -16.25 11.30
N LEU A 9 4.59 -14.95 11.00
CA LEU A 9 3.54 -14.21 10.30
C LEU A 9 3.20 -14.86 8.96
N LYS A 10 4.21 -15.18 8.15
CA LYS A 10 4.01 -15.82 6.84
C LYS A 10 3.27 -17.15 6.97
N GLU A 11 3.63 -18.00 7.93
CA GLU A 11 2.95 -19.28 8.17
C GLU A 11 1.46 -19.08 8.49
N HIS A 12 1.12 -18.12 9.34
CA HIS A 12 -0.28 -17.78 9.63
C HIS A 12 -1.04 -17.29 8.39
N ILE A 13 -0.42 -16.44 7.57
CA ILE A 13 -1.04 -15.94 6.35
C ILE A 13 -1.27 -17.04 5.33
N GLU A 14 -0.28 -17.90 5.09
CA GLU A 14 -0.38 -19.04 4.18
C GLU A 14 -1.48 -20.01 4.65
N ALA A 15 -1.50 -20.35 5.94
CA ALA A 15 -2.55 -21.21 6.51
C ALA A 15 -3.96 -20.62 6.33
N ALA A 16 -4.10 -19.30 6.54
CA ALA A 16 -5.39 -18.62 6.37
C ALA A 16 -5.81 -18.44 4.91
N TRP A 17 -4.84 -18.41 4.01
CA TRP A 17 -5.09 -18.40 2.57
C TRP A 17 -5.67 -19.72 2.09
N GLU A 18 -5.13 -20.84 2.56
CA GLU A 18 -5.61 -22.19 2.25
C GLU A 18 -6.95 -22.52 2.94
N ASP A 19 -7.14 -22.12 4.20
CA ASP A 19 -8.41 -22.31 4.93
C ASP A 19 -8.93 -21.01 5.55
N ARG A 20 -9.84 -20.34 4.84
CA ARG A 20 -10.47 -19.10 5.33
C ARG A 20 -11.33 -19.28 6.58
N ASN A 21 -11.67 -20.51 7.00
CA ASN A 21 -12.44 -20.74 8.22
C ASN A 21 -11.66 -20.36 9.49
N ILE A 22 -10.33 -20.25 9.40
CA ILE A 22 -9.48 -19.85 10.53
C ILE A 22 -9.47 -18.32 10.75
N LEU A 23 -10.07 -17.53 9.84
CA LEU A 23 -10.24 -16.06 9.98
C LEU A 23 -11.19 -15.63 11.12
N LYS A 24 -11.58 -16.55 11.98
CA LYS A 24 -12.32 -16.32 13.22
C LYS A 24 -11.42 -16.30 14.47
N TYR A 25 -10.18 -16.78 14.35
CA TYR A 25 -9.27 -16.84 15.48
C TYR A 25 -8.48 -15.54 15.61
N ASP A 26 -8.45 -14.97 16.81
CA ASP A 26 -7.79 -13.69 17.09
C ASP A 26 -6.29 -13.72 16.78
N THR A 27 -5.63 -14.87 16.92
CA THR A 27 -4.21 -15.05 16.56
C THR A 27 -3.97 -14.81 15.07
N VAL A 28 -4.84 -15.34 14.20
CA VAL A 28 -4.75 -15.16 12.75
C VAL A 28 -5.07 -13.72 12.37
N ILE A 29 -6.12 -13.14 12.95
CA ILE A 29 -6.50 -11.75 12.70
C ILE A 29 -5.37 -10.81 13.12
N SER A 30 -4.75 -11.04 14.28
CA SER A 30 -3.63 -10.25 14.79
C SER A 30 -2.40 -10.36 13.88
N ALA A 31 -2.12 -11.54 13.33
CA ALA A 31 -1.05 -11.73 12.36
C ALA A 31 -1.30 -10.92 11.08
N ILE A 32 -2.52 -10.96 10.53
CA ILE A 32 -2.90 -10.15 9.37
C ILE A 32 -2.76 -8.65 9.68
N GLU A 33 -3.31 -8.19 10.80
CA GLU A 33 -3.21 -6.79 11.23
C GLU A 33 -1.75 -6.35 11.39
N LYS A 34 -0.88 -7.23 11.92
CA LYS A 34 0.54 -6.94 12.05
C LYS A 34 1.23 -6.78 10.70
N VAL A 35 0.88 -7.59 9.70
CA VAL A 35 1.40 -7.42 8.34
C VAL A 35 0.99 -6.06 7.75
N ILE A 36 -0.26 -5.64 7.93
CA ILE A 36 -0.71 -4.32 7.45
C ILE A 36 0.00 -3.17 8.19
N ASP A 37 0.27 -3.32 9.48
CA ASP A 37 1.07 -2.37 10.27
C ASP A 37 2.50 -2.26 9.75
N LEU A 38 3.14 -3.39 9.45
CA LEU A 38 4.50 -3.41 8.87
C LEU A 38 4.54 -2.78 7.46
N LEU A 39 3.49 -2.99 6.66
CA LEU A 39 3.33 -2.31 5.37
C LEU A 39 3.18 -0.80 5.53
N ASP A 40 2.33 -0.35 6.46
CA ASP A 40 2.11 1.09 6.70
C ASP A 40 3.39 1.81 7.14
N LYS A 41 4.21 1.13 7.96
CA LYS A 41 5.51 1.60 8.44
C LYS A 41 6.65 1.45 7.44
N GLY A 42 6.45 0.72 6.36
CA GLY A 42 7.49 0.45 5.35
C GLY A 42 8.56 -0.53 5.82
N GLU A 43 8.35 -1.22 6.95
CA GLU A 43 9.22 -2.30 7.45
C GLU A 43 9.06 -3.59 6.63
N LEU A 44 7.94 -3.69 5.90
CA LEU A 44 7.65 -4.73 4.93
C LEU A 44 7.13 -4.05 3.65
N ARG A 45 7.43 -4.65 2.49
CA ARG A 45 6.91 -4.18 1.20
C ARG A 45 6.51 -5.35 0.30
N VAL A 46 5.53 -5.09 -0.56
CA VAL A 46 4.92 -6.12 -1.43
C VAL A 46 5.90 -6.63 -2.50
N ALA A 47 6.75 -5.75 -3.01
CA ALA A 47 7.88 -6.15 -3.84
C ALA A 47 9.09 -5.29 -3.44
N GLU A 48 10.29 -5.88 -3.47
CA GLU A 48 11.53 -5.24 -3.08
C GLU A 48 12.65 -5.51 -4.11
N PRO A 49 13.63 -4.59 -4.24
CA PRO A 49 14.82 -4.84 -5.04
C PRO A 49 15.56 -6.10 -4.56
N PHE A 50 15.94 -6.95 -5.50
CA PHE A 50 16.67 -8.20 -5.23
C PHE A 50 17.63 -8.49 -6.38
N GLY A 51 18.93 -8.30 -6.14
CA GLY A 51 19.95 -8.32 -7.20
C GLY A 51 19.67 -7.23 -8.23
N ASP A 52 19.68 -7.59 -9.51
CA ASP A 52 19.40 -6.68 -10.64
C ASP A 52 17.90 -6.57 -10.98
N GLY A 53 17.02 -7.10 -10.13
CA GLY A 53 15.59 -7.13 -10.39
C GLY A 53 14.75 -6.93 -9.14
N TRP A 54 13.50 -7.39 -9.21
CA TRP A 54 12.53 -7.26 -8.14
C TRP A 54 12.02 -8.62 -7.70
N LYS A 55 11.89 -8.80 -6.38
CA LYS A 55 11.27 -9.97 -5.78
C LYS A 55 9.89 -9.59 -5.24
N VAL A 56 8.87 -10.36 -5.61
CA VAL A 56 7.52 -10.22 -5.07
C VAL A 56 7.39 -11.06 -3.80
N ASN A 57 6.90 -10.42 -2.73
CA ASN A 57 6.49 -11.09 -1.50
C ASN A 57 4.99 -11.42 -1.60
N ASP A 58 4.65 -12.47 -2.35
CA ASP A 58 3.27 -12.89 -2.67
C ASP A 58 2.39 -13.09 -1.43
N TRP A 59 2.95 -13.67 -0.37
CA TRP A 59 2.25 -13.85 0.91
C TRP A 59 1.79 -12.52 1.53
N VAL A 60 2.50 -11.42 1.27
CA VAL A 60 2.08 -10.09 1.74
C VAL A 60 0.82 -9.63 1.01
N LYS A 61 0.69 -9.94 -0.29
CA LYS A 61 -0.57 -9.69 -1.02
C LYS A 61 -1.70 -10.56 -0.48
N LYS A 62 -1.43 -11.84 -0.17
CA LYS A 62 -2.41 -12.72 0.50
C LYS A 62 -2.91 -12.07 1.79
N ALA A 63 -2.01 -11.52 2.62
CA ALA A 63 -2.38 -10.82 3.85
C ALA A 63 -3.28 -9.59 3.59
N VAL A 64 -2.96 -8.76 2.60
CA VAL A 64 -3.80 -7.60 2.22
C VAL A 64 -5.19 -8.03 1.77
N ILE A 65 -5.29 -9.11 0.97
CA ILE A 65 -6.57 -9.66 0.52
C ILE A 65 -7.38 -10.22 1.70
N LEU A 66 -6.73 -10.98 2.59
CA LEU A 66 -7.34 -11.55 3.79
C LEU A 66 -7.73 -10.48 4.82
N TYR A 67 -7.11 -9.31 4.80
CA TYR A 67 -7.48 -8.20 5.68
C TYR A 67 -8.89 -7.69 5.39
N PHE A 68 -9.30 -7.60 4.12
CA PHE A 68 -10.62 -7.06 3.76
C PHE A 68 -11.83 -7.78 4.38
N PRO A 69 -11.95 -9.13 4.35
CA PRO A 69 -13.09 -9.82 4.97
C PRO A 69 -13.08 -9.73 6.51
N THR A 70 -11.94 -9.45 7.15
CA THR A 70 -11.88 -9.27 8.61
C THR A 70 -12.39 -7.91 9.08
N ARG A 71 -12.62 -6.96 8.17
CA ARG A 71 -13.12 -5.62 8.48
C ARG A 71 -14.64 -5.52 8.28
N LYS A 72 -15.29 -4.76 9.16
CA LYS A 72 -16.72 -4.45 9.06
C LYS A 72 -16.91 -3.12 8.32
N MET A 73 -17.96 -3.02 7.51
CA MET A 73 -18.33 -1.74 6.88
C MET A 73 -18.71 -0.73 7.96
N THR A 74 -18.16 0.47 7.82
CA THR A 74 -18.44 1.62 8.65
C THR A 74 -18.76 2.80 7.76
N TRP A 75 -19.23 3.90 8.34
CA TRP A 75 -19.43 5.12 7.61
C TRP A 75 -18.72 6.28 8.30
N ASP A 76 -18.24 7.22 7.49
CA ASP A 76 -17.58 8.45 7.93
C ASP A 76 -18.23 9.65 7.24
N LYS A 77 -18.09 10.82 7.84
CA LYS A 77 -18.61 12.09 7.28
C LYS A 77 -17.49 13.11 7.17
N ALA A 78 -17.39 13.78 6.03
CA ALA A 78 -16.51 14.93 5.85
C ALA A 78 -17.32 16.09 5.23
N GLY A 79 -17.76 17.02 6.08
CA GLY A 79 -18.68 18.09 5.67
C GLY A 79 -19.99 17.51 5.10
N PRO A 80 -20.38 17.84 3.85
CA PRO A 80 -21.60 17.31 3.23
C PRO A 80 -21.44 15.88 2.70
N MET A 81 -20.22 15.35 2.62
CA MET A 81 -19.94 14.02 2.07
C MET A 81 -20.12 12.92 3.12
N VAL A 82 -20.71 11.80 2.72
CA VAL A 82 -20.79 10.56 3.51
C VAL A 82 -20.04 9.47 2.75
N PHE A 83 -19.12 8.80 3.44
CA PHE A 83 -18.36 7.68 2.93
C PHE A 83 -18.82 6.41 3.63
N HIS A 84 -18.88 5.29 2.92
CA HIS A 84 -19.22 3.97 3.45
C HIS A 84 -18.14 2.99 3.00
N ASP A 85 -17.14 2.78 3.85
CA ASP A 85 -15.98 1.91 3.60
C ASP A 85 -15.56 1.22 4.92
N LYS A 86 -14.77 0.16 4.80
CA LYS A 86 -14.21 -0.63 5.90
C LYS A 86 -12.71 -0.40 6.08
N MET A 87 -12.10 0.40 5.20
CA MET A 87 -10.66 0.66 5.19
C MET A 87 -10.33 1.94 5.94
N LYS A 88 -9.46 1.83 6.96
CA LYS A 88 -8.90 2.99 7.65
C LYS A 88 -8.05 3.82 6.67
N LEU A 89 -8.05 5.13 6.88
CA LEU A 89 -7.11 6.05 6.23
C LEU A 89 -5.81 6.15 7.04
N LYS A 90 -4.70 6.43 6.35
CA LYS A 90 -3.41 6.77 6.98
C LYS A 90 -3.52 8.16 7.63
N LYS A 91 -2.84 8.36 8.76
CA LYS A 91 -3.03 9.55 9.63
C LYS A 91 -1.73 10.17 10.18
N ASP A 92 -0.65 9.40 10.25
CA ASP A 92 0.65 9.71 10.85
C ASP A 92 1.55 10.60 9.97
N TYR A 93 0.94 11.47 9.14
CA TYR A 93 1.68 12.27 8.16
C TYR A 93 2.62 13.30 8.81
N VAL A 94 2.22 13.86 9.96
CA VAL A 94 3.01 14.86 10.69
C VAL A 94 4.26 14.22 11.26
N GLU A 95 4.10 13.06 11.90
CA GLU A 95 5.17 12.28 12.53
C GLU A 95 6.15 11.73 11.50
N THR A 96 5.67 11.34 10.32
CA THR A 96 6.49 10.79 9.22
C THR A 96 7.09 11.87 8.31
N GLY A 97 6.71 13.13 8.47
CA GLY A 97 7.22 14.25 7.66
C GLY A 97 6.74 14.22 6.21
N VAL A 98 5.52 13.75 5.98
CA VAL A 98 4.84 13.71 4.68
C VAL A 98 3.95 14.94 4.55
N ARG A 99 4.04 15.65 3.42
CA ARG A 99 3.17 16.80 3.14
C ARG A 99 1.93 16.33 2.40
N VAL A 100 0.77 16.47 3.03
CA VAL A 100 -0.54 16.12 2.46
C VAL A 100 -1.33 17.39 2.18
N VAL A 101 -1.52 17.73 0.91
CA VAL A 101 -2.31 18.89 0.47
C VAL A 101 -3.78 18.50 0.40
N PRO A 102 -4.70 19.24 1.04
CA PRO A 102 -6.12 18.92 0.98
C PRO A 102 -6.64 18.89 -0.47
N HIS A 103 -7.28 17.83 -0.94
CA HIS A 103 -7.86 16.69 -0.23
C HIS A 103 -7.18 15.35 -0.57
N ALA A 104 -5.85 15.29 -0.57
CA ALA A 104 -5.11 14.05 -0.81
C ALA A 104 -5.42 12.98 0.25
N VAL A 105 -5.46 11.71 -0.17
CA VAL A 105 -5.84 10.57 0.67
C VAL A 105 -4.90 9.38 0.45
N ALA A 106 -4.40 8.80 1.54
CA ALA A 106 -3.78 7.47 1.52
C ALA A 106 -4.55 6.49 2.42
N ARG A 107 -4.65 5.22 2.00
CA ARG A 107 -5.18 4.15 2.85
C ARG A 107 -4.14 3.68 3.87
N TYR A 108 -4.60 3.25 5.04
CA TYR A 108 -3.76 2.56 6.01
C TYR A 108 -3.19 1.28 5.39
N GLY A 109 -1.90 1.03 5.60
CA GLY A 109 -1.13 0.00 4.93
C GLY A 109 -0.44 0.46 3.65
N ALA A 110 -0.46 1.76 3.34
CA ALA A 110 0.37 2.36 2.30
C ALA A 110 1.55 3.09 2.96
N HIS A 111 2.78 2.81 2.50
CA HIS A 111 3.96 3.49 3.00
C HIS A 111 4.30 4.74 2.19
N LEU A 112 4.66 5.80 2.90
CA LEU A 112 5.12 7.07 2.34
C LEU A 112 6.38 7.45 3.12
N GLU A 113 7.55 7.47 2.46
CA GLU A 113 8.79 7.90 3.08
C GLU A 113 8.76 9.43 3.37
N LYS A 114 9.63 9.87 4.28
CA LYS A 114 9.78 11.29 4.62
C LYS A 114 10.03 12.16 3.39
N GLY A 115 9.38 13.32 3.33
CA GLY A 115 9.55 14.28 2.24
C GLY A 115 8.67 14.02 1.01
N VAL A 116 7.87 12.95 1.00
CA VAL A 116 6.82 12.78 -0.02
C VAL A 116 5.83 13.95 0.04
N VAL A 117 5.45 14.46 -1.13
CA VAL A 117 4.41 15.48 -1.28
C VAL A 117 3.23 14.90 -2.03
N MET A 118 2.06 14.90 -1.39
CA MET A 118 0.80 14.53 -1.99
C MET A 118 -0.02 15.79 -2.29
N MET A 119 -0.09 16.16 -3.57
CA MET A 119 -1.15 17.05 -4.08
C MET A 119 -2.50 16.30 -4.03
N PRO A 120 -3.67 16.91 -4.29
CA PRO A 120 -4.96 16.20 -4.23
C PRO A 120 -4.93 14.92 -5.09
N SER A 121 -4.72 13.77 -4.47
CA SER A 121 -4.33 12.50 -5.11
C SER A 121 -4.74 11.32 -4.22
N TYR A 122 -4.55 10.10 -4.73
CA TYR A 122 -4.91 8.88 -4.02
C TYR A 122 -3.77 7.86 -4.00
N VAL A 123 -3.44 7.34 -2.81
CA VAL A 123 -2.47 6.25 -2.63
C VAL A 123 -3.16 5.07 -1.93
N ASN A 124 -3.17 3.91 -2.58
CA ASN A 124 -3.92 2.75 -2.12
C ASN A 124 -3.07 1.81 -1.25
N ILE A 125 -3.73 0.89 -0.55
CA ILE A 125 -3.09 -0.07 0.38
C ILE A 125 -2.01 -0.93 -0.31
N GLY A 126 -0.93 -1.19 0.42
CA GLY A 126 0.24 -1.96 -0.02
C GLY A 126 1.18 -1.18 -0.93
N ALA A 127 0.83 0.05 -1.35
CA ALA A 127 1.73 0.90 -2.10
C ALA A 127 2.93 1.32 -1.23
N TYR A 128 4.07 1.54 -1.87
CA TYR A 128 5.28 2.09 -1.26
C TYR A 128 5.72 3.29 -2.08
N VAL A 129 5.88 4.45 -1.45
CA VAL A 129 6.32 5.69 -2.12
C VAL A 129 7.60 6.20 -1.47
N GLY A 130 8.69 6.21 -2.24
CA GLY A 130 10.01 6.64 -1.79
C GLY A 130 10.14 8.14 -1.54
N SER A 131 11.17 8.52 -0.80
CA SER A 131 11.43 9.86 -0.31
C SER A 131 11.59 10.87 -1.44
N GLY A 132 11.16 12.11 -1.21
CA GLY A 132 11.28 13.19 -2.19
C GLY A 132 10.33 13.07 -3.40
N THR A 133 9.53 12.01 -3.48
CA THR A 133 8.58 11.80 -4.56
C THR A 133 7.40 12.78 -4.49
N MET A 134 7.02 13.29 -5.65
CA MET A 134 5.86 14.15 -5.85
C MET A 134 4.72 13.35 -6.49
N VAL A 135 3.60 13.23 -5.76
CA VAL A 135 2.35 12.68 -6.26
C VAL A 135 1.42 13.86 -6.58
N ASP A 136 1.43 14.26 -7.85
CA ASP A 136 0.80 15.51 -8.27
C ASP A 136 -0.73 15.39 -8.41
N THR A 137 -1.37 16.51 -8.74
CA THR A 137 -2.81 16.69 -8.67
C THR A 137 -3.56 15.68 -9.54
N TRP A 138 -4.49 14.94 -8.93
CA TRP A 138 -5.26 13.83 -9.48
C TRP A 138 -4.45 12.63 -9.95
N ALA A 139 -3.19 12.50 -9.51
CA ALA A 139 -2.45 11.26 -9.69
C ALA A 139 -3.01 10.15 -8.79
N THR A 140 -2.85 8.90 -9.21
CA THR A 140 -3.24 7.71 -8.46
C THR A 140 -2.08 6.74 -8.36
N VAL A 141 -1.77 6.30 -7.15
CA VAL A 141 -0.85 5.19 -6.87
C VAL A 141 -1.68 4.00 -6.41
N GLY A 142 -1.86 3.03 -7.31
CA GLY A 142 -2.68 1.86 -7.10
C GLY A 142 -2.15 0.89 -6.05
N SER A 143 -2.96 -0.10 -5.67
CA SER A 143 -2.60 -1.07 -4.62
C SER A 143 -1.31 -1.79 -4.98
N CYS A 144 -0.44 -1.97 -3.98
CA CYS A 144 0.85 -2.65 -4.13
C CYS A 144 1.88 -1.97 -5.03
N ALA A 145 1.58 -0.83 -5.66
CA ALA A 145 2.53 -0.14 -6.54
C ALA A 145 3.80 0.28 -5.77
N GLN A 146 4.96 0.17 -6.42
CA GLN A 146 6.25 0.53 -5.83
C GLN A 146 6.80 1.74 -6.57
N ILE A 147 6.83 2.89 -5.90
CA ILE A 147 7.35 4.14 -6.43
C ILE A 147 8.67 4.42 -5.72
N GLY A 148 9.72 4.63 -6.52
CA GLY A 148 11.05 4.96 -6.07
C GLY A 148 11.15 6.34 -5.43
N ARG A 149 12.39 6.74 -5.17
CA ARG A 149 12.78 8.04 -4.62
C ARG A 149 12.88 9.08 -5.73
N ASN A 150 12.63 10.33 -5.37
CA ASN A 150 12.68 11.48 -6.29
C ASN A 150 11.84 11.31 -7.57
N VAL A 151 10.81 10.47 -7.53
CA VAL A 151 9.92 10.28 -8.67
C VAL A 151 8.99 11.49 -8.78
N HIS A 152 8.69 11.90 -10.00
CA HIS A 152 7.67 12.90 -10.26
C HIS A 152 6.52 12.25 -11.03
N LEU A 153 5.40 12.02 -10.33
CA LEU A 153 4.15 11.59 -10.96
C LEU A 153 3.32 12.83 -11.26
N SER A 154 3.38 13.35 -12.49
CA SER A 154 2.71 14.59 -12.86
C SER A 154 1.17 14.48 -12.83
N GLY A 155 0.49 15.61 -13.00
CA GLY A 155 -0.96 15.70 -12.88
C GLY A 155 -1.73 14.64 -13.68
N GLY A 156 -2.62 13.92 -12.99
CA GLY A 156 -3.48 12.90 -13.57
C GLY A 156 -2.76 11.61 -14.00
N VAL A 157 -1.53 11.37 -13.56
CA VAL A 157 -0.83 10.09 -13.77
C VAL A 157 -1.54 8.96 -13.04
N GLY A 158 -1.78 7.84 -13.73
CA GLY A 158 -2.37 6.64 -13.14
C GLY A 158 -1.36 5.50 -13.07
N ILE A 159 -1.00 5.10 -11.86
CA ILE A 159 -0.22 3.89 -11.60
C ILE A 159 -1.18 2.77 -11.20
N GLY A 160 -1.24 1.73 -12.01
CA GLY A 160 -2.13 0.60 -11.84
C GLY A 160 -1.88 -0.16 -10.54
N GLY A 161 -2.97 -0.60 -9.89
CA GLY A 161 -2.90 -1.48 -8.74
C GLY A 161 -2.91 -2.94 -9.14
N VAL A 162 -2.09 -3.77 -8.49
CA VAL A 162 -2.00 -5.20 -8.77
C VAL A 162 -2.03 -5.99 -7.47
N LEU A 163 -3.24 -6.34 -7.04
CA LEU A 163 -3.43 -7.17 -5.85
C LEU A 163 -3.60 -8.65 -6.18
N GLU A 164 -4.33 -8.94 -7.26
CA GLU A 164 -4.47 -10.26 -7.85
C GLU A 164 -4.02 -10.22 -9.32
N PRO A 165 -3.37 -11.28 -9.82
CA PRO A 165 -2.99 -12.49 -9.09
C PRO A 165 -1.79 -12.25 -8.13
N VAL A 166 -1.69 -13.01 -7.04
CA VAL A 166 -0.75 -12.72 -5.93
C VAL A 166 0.73 -12.83 -6.34
N GLN A 167 1.02 -13.65 -7.35
CA GLN A 167 2.35 -13.84 -7.92
C GLN A 167 2.75 -12.74 -8.92
N ALA A 168 1.81 -11.93 -9.43
CA ALA A 168 2.13 -10.88 -10.38
C ALA A 168 2.96 -9.78 -9.73
N SER A 169 3.95 -9.25 -10.44
CA SER A 169 4.66 -8.05 -10.00
C SER A 169 3.71 -6.86 -9.96
N PRO A 170 3.78 -6.00 -8.92
CA PRO A 170 3.08 -4.71 -8.98
C PRO A 170 3.70 -3.81 -10.05
N VAL A 171 3.02 -2.72 -10.38
CA VAL A 171 3.64 -1.65 -11.18
C VAL A 171 4.76 -1.02 -10.35
N ILE A 172 5.95 -0.95 -10.94
CA ILE A 172 7.16 -0.42 -10.34
C ILE A 172 7.62 0.78 -11.17
N ILE A 173 7.84 1.91 -10.50
CA ILE A 173 8.49 3.10 -11.05
C ILE A 173 9.75 3.30 -10.22
N GLU A 174 10.92 3.15 -10.83
CA GLU A 174 12.20 3.25 -10.12
C GLU A 174 12.60 4.70 -9.83
N ASP A 175 13.70 4.86 -9.10
CA ASP A 175 14.19 6.15 -8.63
C ASP A 175 14.42 7.14 -9.79
N ASP A 176 14.27 8.43 -9.48
CA ASP A 176 14.54 9.57 -10.37
C ASP A 176 13.69 9.60 -11.67
N CYS A 177 12.67 8.75 -11.78
CA CYS A 177 11.76 8.75 -12.93
C CYS A 177 10.85 9.99 -12.97
N PHE A 178 10.67 10.56 -14.15
CA PHE A 178 9.65 11.57 -14.43
C PHE A 178 8.53 10.97 -15.29
N ILE A 179 7.29 10.96 -14.78
CA ILE A 179 6.12 10.44 -15.49
C ILE A 179 5.22 11.60 -15.87
N GLY A 180 5.14 11.88 -17.17
CA GLY A 180 4.39 13.00 -17.72
C GLY A 180 2.89 12.92 -17.47
N SER A 181 2.24 14.08 -17.44
CA SER A 181 0.81 14.21 -17.14
C SER A 181 -0.06 13.29 -17.99
N ARG A 182 -1.07 12.68 -17.35
CA ARG A 182 -2.04 11.76 -17.98
C ARG A 182 -1.47 10.43 -18.48
N CYS A 183 -0.19 10.13 -18.27
CA CYS A 183 0.33 8.79 -18.52
C CYS A 183 -0.33 7.76 -17.59
N ILE A 184 -0.54 6.56 -18.13
CA ILE A 184 -1.09 5.43 -17.40
C ILE A 184 -0.11 4.27 -17.50
N CYS A 185 0.44 3.83 -16.36
CA CYS A 185 1.32 2.68 -16.27
C CYS A 185 0.55 1.56 -15.59
N ILE A 186 0.21 0.51 -16.32
CA ILE A 186 -0.54 -0.65 -15.82
C ILE A 186 0.24 -1.94 -16.04
N TYR A 187 -0.06 -2.94 -15.21
CA TYR A 187 0.39 -4.30 -15.41
C TYR A 187 -0.47 -4.98 -16.48
N LEU A 188 0.16 -5.70 -17.40
CA LEU A 188 -0.49 -6.54 -18.41
C LEU A 188 -0.42 -8.01 -18.00
#